data_AF-A0A3C1DYU0-F1
#
_entry.id   AF-A0A3C1DYU0-F1
#
_cell.length_a   1.000
_cell.length_b   1.000
_cell.length_c   1.000
_cell.angle_alpha   90.00
_cell.angle_beta   90.00
_cell.angle_gamma   90.00
#
_symmetry.space_group_name_H-M   'P 1'
#
loop_
_entity.id
_entity.type
_entity.pdbx_description
1 polymer ?
#
loop_
_entity_poly.entity_id
_entity_poly.type
_entity_poly.pdbx_seq_one_letter_code
_entity_poly.pdbx_strand_id
1 'polypeptide(L)'
;MTDVAALVAALGGMAQKQQLVARGATDRDLTNAVKCGAALRARNGWYSTLADTSAAFRAVRVGGRLTGMSALVELGAWAYGNFPLHVSVPRNAARQRSPWSRRIASTRLSRQGVVLHWDDDDVVSRGTPTSVAVEDALLQAIIDEPLEVVVAALDWAFKSNTIDRIDFEQLMLRVPAWAR
;
A
#
# COMPACT_ATOMS: atom_id res chain seq x y z
N MET A 1 10.98 8.30 -28.20
CA MET A 1 9.76 7.84 -27.52
C MET A 1 10.20 7.19 -26.23
N THR A 2 9.75 7.69 -25.10
CA THR A 2 10.26 7.24 -23.79
C THR A 2 9.50 5.99 -23.36
N ASP A 3 10.21 4.95 -22.93
CA ASP A 3 9.59 3.73 -22.41
C ASP A 3 9.07 3.95 -20.98
N VAL A 4 7.79 4.31 -20.89
CA VAL A 4 7.12 4.56 -19.61
C VAL A 4 7.07 3.30 -18.75
N ALA A 5 6.90 2.12 -19.34
CA ALA A 5 6.82 0.88 -18.57
C ALA A 5 8.16 0.58 -17.90
N ALA A 6 9.27 0.74 -18.64
CA ALA A 6 10.61 0.63 -18.08
C ALA A 6 10.86 1.65 -16.96
N LEU A 7 10.45 2.92 -17.13
CA LEU A 7 10.59 3.93 -16.09
C LEU A 7 9.78 3.60 -14.82
N VAL A 8 8.55 3.11 -14.98
CA VAL A 8 7.70 2.70 -13.86
C VAL A 8 8.30 1.49 -13.15
N ALA A 9 8.77 0.48 -13.90
CA ALA A 9 9.42 -0.70 -13.33
C ALA A 9 10.69 -0.32 -12.56
N ALA A 10 11.52 0.57 -13.11
CA ALA A 10 12.72 1.10 -12.43
C ALA A 10 12.40 1.88 -11.14
N LEU A 11 11.17 2.36 -10.98
CA LEU A 11 10.67 3.05 -9.78
C LEU A 11 9.97 2.09 -8.80
N GLY A 12 10.08 0.77 -8.97
CA GLY A 12 9.43 -0.21 -8.11
C GLY A 12 8.00 -0.55 -8.52
N GLY A 13 7.65 -0.34 -9.78
CA GLY A 13 6.37 -0.77 -10.37
C GLY A 13 5.19 0.17 -10.15
N MET A 14 5.37 1.26 -9.41
CA MET A 14 4.37 2.31 -9.20
C MET A 14 5.04 3.69 -9.22
N ALA A 15 4.54 4.61 -10.05
CA ALA A 15 5.14 5.92 -10.21
C ALA A 15 4.11 7.05 -10.37
N GLN A 16 4.45 8.22 -9.86
CA GLN A 16 3.72 9.45 -10.11
C GLN A 16 4.11 10.06 -11.46
N LYS A 17 3.16 10.74 -12.11
CA LYS A 17 3.39 11.51 -13.34
C LYS A 17 4.62 12.40 -13.23
N GLN A 18 4.77 13.14 -12.12
CA GLN A 18 5.89 14.05 -11.93
C GLN A 18 7.24 13.33 -11.95
N GLN A 19 7.34 12.14 -11.34
CA GLN A 19 8.57 11.33 -11.35
C GLN A 19 8.93 10.81 -12.75
N LEU A 20 7.93 10.50 -13.57
CA LEU A 20 8.11 10.05 -14.96
C LEU A 20 8.48 11.21 -15.87
N VAL A 21 7.84 12.37 -15.70
CA VAL A 21 8.16 13.59 -16.45
C VAL A 21 9.57 14.08 -16.13
N ALA A 22 9.98 14.04 -14.86
CA ALA A 22 11.35 14.36 -14.45
C ALA A 22 12.40 13.42 -15.08
N ARG A 23 11.99 12.25 -15.58
CA ARG A 23 12.82 11.27 -16.30
C ARG A 23 12.62 11.30 -17.82
N GLY A 24 12.00 12.35 -18.35
CA GLY A 24 11.85 12.59 -19.78
C GLY A 24 10.62 11.95 -20.44
N ALA A 25 9.64 11.46 -19.66
CA ALA A 25 8.36 11.03 -20.23
C ALA A 25 7.46 12.24 -20.54
N THR A 26 6.81 12.23 -21.71
CA THR A 26 5.81 13.25 -22.08
C THR A 26 4.39 12.75 -21.81
N ASP A 27 3.40 13.66 -21.77
CA ASP A 27 1.99 13.26 -21.67
C ASP A 27 1.52 12.37 -22.82
N ARG A 28 2.15 12.51 -24.00
CA ARG A 28 1.92 11.63 -25.15
C ARG A 28 2.44 10.22 -24.87
N ASP A 29 3.66 10.09 -24.32
CA ASP A 29 4.22 8.79 -23.96
C ASP A 29 3.35 8.09 -22.89
N LEU A 30 2.94 8.81 -21.85
CA LEU A 30 2.07 8.29 -20.79
C LEU A 30 0.71 7.83 -21.35
N THR A 31 0.12 8.62 -22.26
CA THR A 31 -1.15 8.27 -22.91
C THR A 31 -0.99 7.03 -23.78
N ASN A 32 0.09 6.95 -24.56
CA ASN A 32 0.36 5.82 -25.43
C ASN A 32 0.58 4.54 -24.63
N ALA A 33 1.41 4.59 -23.57
CA ALA A 33 1.69 3.45 -22.71
C ALA A 33 0.42 2.87 -22.07
N VAL A 34 -0.53 3.71 -21.67
CA VAL A 34 -1.82 3.26 -21.15
C VAL A 34 -2.73 2.71 -22.26
N LYS A 35 -2.77 3.35 -23.43
CA LYS A 35 -3.60 2.89 -24.55
C LYS A 35 -3.16 1.54 -25.10
N CYS A 36 -1.85 1.28 -25.16
CA CYS A 36 -1.32 0.00 -25.63
C CYS A 36 -1.20 -1.07 -24.53
N GLY A 37 -1.56 -0.74 -23.28
CA GLY A 37 -1.52 -1.69 -22.15
C GLY A 37 -0.14 -1.92 -21.54
N ALA A 38 0.90 -1.21 -21.97
CA ALA A 38 2.25 -1.32 -21.41
C ALA A 38 2.34 -0.80 -19.95
N ALA A 39 1.45 0.10 -19.56
CA ALA A 39 1.29 0.55 -18.18
C ALA A 39 -0.20 0.72 -17.84
N LEU A 40 -0.53 0.48 -16.58
CA LEU A 40 -1.86 0.68 -16.02
C LEU A 40 -1.93 2.01 -15.28
N ARG A 41 -3.09 2.66 -15.32
CA ARG A 41 -3.34 3.88 -14.55
C ARG A 41 -4.11 3.52 -13.29
N ALA A 42 -3.46 3.53 -12.13
CA ALA A 42 -4.08 3.21 -10.85
C ALA A 42 -5.12 4.28 -10.46
N ARG A 43 -4.72 5.55 -10.50
CA ARG A 43 -5.56 6.74 -10.23
C ARG A 43 -5.05 7.95 -11.04
N ASN A 44 -5.68 9.11 -10.87
CA ASN A 44 -5.17 10.31 -11.53
C ASN A 44 -3.74 10.61 -11.07
N GLY A 45 -2.83 10.82 -12.01
CA GLY A 45 -1.41 11.08 -11.74
C GLY A 45 -0.57 9.85 -11.37
N TRP A 46 -1.12 8.64 -11.33
CA TRP A 46 -0.40 7.43 -10.92
C TRP A 46 -0.43 6.34 -11.99
N TYR A 47 0.75 5.80 -12.30
CA TYR A 47 1.00 4.80 -13.33
C TYR A 47 1.70 3.59 -12.71
N SER A 48 1.41 2.40 -13.22
CA SER A 48 1.83 1.14 -12.63
C SER A 48 2.15 0.11 -13.70
N THR A 49 3.16 -0.72 -13.46
CA THR A 49 3.37 -1.99 -14.18
C THR A 49 2.89 -3.19 -13.36
N LEU A 50 2.55 -3.00 -12.07
CA LEU A 50 1.88 -4.01 -11.28
C LEU A 50 0.52 -4.36 -11.88
N ALA A 51 0.14 -5.63 -11.80
CA ALA A 51 -1.18 -6.12 -12.21
C ALA A 51 -2.29 -5.42 -11.41
N ASP A 52 -3.45 -5.21 -12.03
CA ASP A 52 -4.61 -4.59 -11.36
C ASP A 52 -5.26 -5.48 -10.30
N THR A 53 -4.85 -6.75 -10.27
CA THR A 53 -5.19 -7.71 -9.22
C THR A 53 -4.32 -7.59 -7.98
N SER A 54 -3.14 -6.97 -8.06
CA SER A 54 -2.24 -6.81 -6.92
C SER A 54 -2.84 -5.93 -5.83
N ALA A 55 -2.53 -6.26 -4.57
CA ALA A 55 -2.99 -5.50 -3.41
C ALA A 55 -2.46 -4.06 -3.45
N ALA A 56 -1.17 -3.89 -3.74
CA ALA A 56 -0.52 -2.58 -3.85
C ALA A 56 -1.21 -1.66 -4.87
N PHE A 57 -1.53 -2.18 -6.06
CA PHE A 57 -2.23 -1.40 -7.08
C PHE A 57 -3.63 -0.99 -6.62
N ARG A 58 -4.37 -1.91 -5.98
CA ARG A 58 -5.72 -1.64 -5.46
C ARG A 58 -5.69 -0.61 -4.33
N ALA A 59 -4.71 -0.67 -3.42
CA ALA A 59 -4.55 0.31 -2.34
C ALA A 59 -4.30 1.72 -2.89
N VAL A 60 -3.37 1.87 -3.85
CA VAL A 60 -3.11 3.15 -4.53
C VAL A 60 -4.34 3.63 -5.28
N ARG A 61 -5.08 2.74 -5.95
CA ARG A 61 -6.32 3.08 -6.64
C ARG A 61 -7.39 3.60 -5.67
N VAL A 62 -7.60 2.93 -4.53
CA VAL A 62 -8.54 3.37 -3.48
C VAL A 62 -8.21 4.78 -3.02
N GLY A 63 -6.91 5.04 -2.88
CA GLY A 63 -6.39 6.37 -2.67
C GLY A 63 -5.33 6.47 -1.57
N GLY A 64 -4.87 5.32 -1.08
CA GLY A 64 -3.90 5.17 -0.01
C GLY A 64 -2.79 4.20 -0.39
N ARG A 65 -2.37 3.39 0.56
CA ARG A 65 -1.28 2.41 0.44
C ARG A 65 -1.52 1.24 1.38
N LEU A 66 -0.84 0.13 1.18
CA LEU A 66 -0.99 -1.06 2.02
C LEU A 66 -0.58 -0.78 3.47
N THR A 67 -1.29 -1.39 4.40
CA THR A 67 -0.93 -1.46 5.84
C THR A 67 -1.42 -2.79 6.43
N GLY A 68 -1.18 -3.02 7.71
CA GLY A 68 -1.59 -4.23 8.43
C GLY A 68 -1.14 -5.50 7.72
N MET A 69 -1.96 -6.55 7.80
CA MET A 69 -1.67 -7.82 7.14
C MET A 69 -1.52 -7.71 5.62
N SER A 70 -2.16 -6.74 4.96
CA SER A 70 -1.99 -6.56 3.51
C SER A 70 -0.58 -6.10 3.13
N ALA A 71 0.05 -5.25 3.94
CA ALA A 71 1.44 -4.87 3.73
C ALA A 71 2.40 -6.00 4.12
N LEU A 72 2.15 -6.67 5.24
CA LEU A 72 3.02 -7.74 5.73
C LEU A 72 3.06 -8.93 4.77
N VAL A 73 1.92 -9.35 4.24
CA VAL A 73 1.86 -10.44 3.25
C VAL A 73 2.56 -10.06 1.94
N GLU A 74 2.47 -8.80 1.51
CA GLU A 74 3.22 -8.30 0.34
C GLU A 74 4.74 -8.39 0.56
N LEU A 75 5.20 -8.25 1.81
CA LEU A 75 6.60 -8.44 2.21
C LEU A 75 6.98 -9.92 2.40
N GLY A 76 6.01 -10.84 2.33
CA GLY A 76 6.23 -12.28 2.46
C GLY A 76 5.85 -12.87 3.83
N ALA A 77 5.16 -12.11 4.67
CA ALA A 77 4.59 -12.66 5.90
C ALA A 77 3.53 -13.72 5.59
N TRP A 78 3.42 -14.69 6.49
CA TRP A 78 2.36 -15.69 6.38
C TRP A 78 1.02 -15.11 6.86
N ALA A 79 -0.08 -15.52 6.23
CA ALA A 79 -1.43 -15.19 6.67
C ALA A 79 -2.34 -16.41 6.57
N TYR A 80 -3.30 -16.49 7.51
CA TYR A 80 -4.32 -17.53 7.52
C TYR A 80 -5.57 -17.07 6.77
N GLY A 81 -5.94 -17.80 5.71
CA GLY A 81 -7.19 -17.57 4.99
C GLY A 81 -7.25 -16.25 4.22
N ASN A 82 -8.46 -15.80 3.92
CA ASN A 82 -8.72 -14.53 3.24
C ASN A 82 -9.00 -13.44 4.28
N PHE A 83 -8.27 -12.34 4.18
CA PHE A 83 -8.48 -11.12 4.98
C PHE A 83 -8.78 -9.94 4.03
N PRO A 84 -9.45 -8.88 4.52
CA PRO A 84 -9.76 -7.73 3.66
C PRO A 84 -8.47 -7.00 3.22
N LEU A 85 -8.57 -6.12 2.24
CA LEU A 85 -7.49 -5.22 1.86
C LEU A 85 -7.40 -4.08 2.87
N HIS A 86 -6.34 -4.03 3.68
CA HIS A 86 -6.05 -2.97 4.63
C HIS A 86 -5.31 -1.84 3.92
N VAL A 87 -5.87 -0.63 3.97
CA VAL A 87 -5.35 0.54 3.27
C VAL A 87 -5.19 1.71 4.24
N SER A 88 -3.95 2.15 4.42
CA SER A 88 -3.60 3.41 5.09
C SER A 88 -3.90 4.58 4.17
N VAL A 89 -4.64 5.56 4.67
CA VAL A 89 -4.94 6.84 4.02
C VAL A 89 -4.61 8.00 4.96
N PRO A 90 -4.23 9.17 4.44
CA PRO A 90 -4.05 10.36 5.28
C PRO A 90 -5.32 10.70 6.07
N ARG A 91 -5.18 11.25 7.28
CA ARG A 91 -6.30 11.64 8.16
C ARG A 91 -7.39 12.45 7.46
N ASN A 92 -6.99 13.36 6.57
CA ASN A 92 -7.90 14.24 5.84
C ASN A 92 -8.32 13.68 4.47
N ALA A 93 -8.05 12.40 4.18
CA ALA A 93 -8.36 11.79 2.90
C ALA A 93 -9.86 11.62 2.68
N ALA A 94 -10.32 12.04 1.50
CA ALA A 94 -11.68 11.89 1.04
C ALA A 94 -11.71 11.45 -0.42
N ARG A 95 -12.92 11.20 -0.95
CA ARG A 95 -13.17 10.86 -2.37
C ARG A 95 -12.47 9.58 -2.82
N GLN A 96 -12.49 8.57 -1.95
CA GLN A 96 -11.91 7.27 -2.24
C GLN A 96 -12.58 6.62 -3.45
N ARG A 97 -11.81 5.80 -4.16
CA ARG A 97 -12.28 5.06 -5.34
C ARG A 97 -12.46 3.60 -5.02
N SER A 98 -13.26 2.93 -5.84
CA SER A 98 -13.35 1.47 -5.80
C SER A 98 -11.98 0.84 -6.12
N PRO A 99 -11.54 -0.20 -5.40
CA PRO A 99 -10.35 -0.97 -5.77
C PRO A 99 -10.46 -1.61 -7.17
N TRP A 100 -11.69 -1.82 -7.66
CA TRP A 100 -11.95 -2.46 -8.95
C TRP A 100 -11.99 -1.47 -10.11
N SER A 101 -12.26 -0.18 -9.85
CA SER A 101 -12.36 0.83 -10.89
C SER A 101 -12.03 2.23 -10.41
N ARG A 102 -11.00 2.83 -11.02
CA ARG A 102 -10.60 4.22 -10.78
C ARG A 102 -11.68 5.26 -11.13
N ARG A 103 -12.69 4.89 -11.91
CA ARG A 103 -13.78 5.78 -12.34
C ARG A 103 -14.92 5.83 -11.31
N ILE A 104 -15.03 4.82 -10.46
CA ILE A 104 -16.14 4.67 -9.50
C ILE A 104 -15.69 5.24 -8.17
N ALA A 105 -16.35 6.30 -7.70
CA ALA A 105 -16.24 6.74 -6.32
C ALA A 105 -16.90 5.70 -5.41
N SER A 106 -16.33 5.45 -4.23
CA SER A 106 -16.93 4.53 -3.27
C SER A 106 -16.92 5.12 -1.87
N THR A 107 -18.09 5.12 -1.24
CA THR A 107 -18.27 5.39 0.19
C THR A 107 -18.52 4.11 0.99
N ARG A 108 -18.60 2.95 0.31
CA ARG A 108 -18.92 1.64 0.89
C ARG A 108 -17.79 0.65 0.63
N LEU A 109 -16.58 1.03 1.01
CA LEU A 109 -15.37 0.24 0.78
C LEU A 109 -15.32 -1.06 1.59
N SER A 110 -15.88 -1.05 2.80
CA SER A 110 -16.01 -2.27 3.63
C SER A 110 -16.79 -3.39 2.93
N ARG A 111 -17.87 -3.05 2.19
CA ARG A 111 -18.63 -4.01 1.38
C ARG A 111 -17.86 -4.58 0.19
N GLN A 112 -16.72 -3.98 -0.16
CA GLN A 112 -15.83 -4.41 -1.23
C GLN A 112 -14.58 -5.11 -0.67
N GLY A 113 -14.60 -5.47 0.63
CA GLY A 113 -13.49 -6.12 1.31
C GLY A 113 -12.30 -5.19 1.51
N VAL A 114 -12.53 -3.89 1.74
CA VAL A 114 -11.47 -2.91 2.02
C VAL A 114 -11.70 -2.29 3.39
N VAL A 115 -10.67 -2.35 4.24
CA VAL A 115 -10.61 -1.65 5.54
C VAL A 115 -9.69 -0.44 5.38
N LEU A 116 -10.17 0.71 5.78
CA LEU A 116 -9.41 1.96 5.74
C LEU A 116 -8.87 2.30 7.12
N HIS A 117 -7.63 2.73 7.16
CA HIS A 117 -6.93 3.21 8.34
C HIS A 117 -6.54 4.66 8.11
N TRP A 118 -7.00 5.57 8.97
CA TRP A 118 -6.74 7.00 8.83
C TRP A 118 -5.58 7.39 9.71
N ASP A 119 -4.44 7.60 9.05
CA ASP A 119 -3.17 7.83 9.74
C ASP A 119 -2.76 9.30 9.70
N ASP A 120 -1.97 9.68 10.70
CA ASP A 120 -1.31 10.98 10.78
C ASP A 120 -0.17 11.11 9.77
N ASP A 121 0.27 12.36 9.57
CA ASP A 121 1.28 12.71 8.58
C ASP A 121 2.63 12.00 8.84
N ASP A 122 2.93 11.64 10.08
CA ASP A 122 4.14 10.91 10.44
C ASP A 122 4.17 9.52 9.80
N VAL A 123 3.08 8.75 9.92
CA VAL A 123 2.93 7.45 9.26
C VAL A 123 2.96 7.69 7.75
N VAL A 124 2.22 8.68 7.23
CA VAL A 124 2.17 9.06 5.80
C VAL A 124 3.56 9.33 5.21
N SER A 125 4.46 9.89 5.99
CA SER A 125 5.83 10.23 5.56
C SER A 125 6.79 9.03 5.50
N ARG A 126 6.48 7.91 6.17
CA ARG A 126 7.31 6.69 6.22
C ARG A 126 6.88 5.66 5.19
N GLY A 127 7.79 4.75 4.83
CA GLY A 127 7.53 3.63 3.92
C GLY A 127 7.71 3.99 2.44
N THR A 128 6.88 3.39 1.59
CA THR A 128 6.95 3.53 0.13
C THR A 128 5.67 4.15 -0.43
N PRO A 129 5.64 4.50 -1.72
CA PRO A 129 4.40 4.92 -2.39
C PRO A 129 3.24 3.91 -2.33
N THR A 130 3.53 2.62 -2.13
CA THR A 130 2.54 1.54 -2.19
C THR A 130 2.28 0.86 -0.86
N SER A 131 3.14 1.06 0.14
CA SER A 131 3.00 0.46 1.47
C SER A 131 3.51 1.42 2.57
N VAL A 132 2.91 1.36 3.75
CA VAL A 132 3.51 1.95 4.96
C VAL A 132 4.83 1.25 5.32
N ALA A 133 5.60 1.84 6.25
CA ALA A 133 6.77 1.17 6.82
C ALA A 133 6.36 -0.08 7.61
N VAL A 134 7.26 -1.06 7.72
CA VAL A 134 6.91 -2.36 8.28
C VAL A 134 6.46 -2.27 9.75
N GLU A 135 7.03 -1.37 10.52
CA GLU A 135 6.67 -1.12 11.91
C GLU A 135 5.25 -0.55 12.02
N ASP A 136 4.86 0.32 11.09
CA ASP A 136 3.50 0.85 11.01
C ASP A 136 2.50 -0.24 10.59
N ALA A 137 2.89 -1.14 9.68
CA ALA A 137 2.07 -2.29 9.31
C ALA A 137 1.91 -3.29 10.45
N LEU A 138 2.97 -3.58 11.21
CA LEU A 138 2.92 -4.44 12.40
C LEU A 138 2.07 -3.82 13.50
N LEU A 139 2.20 -2.52 13.75
CA LEU A 139 1.35 -1.81 14.71
C LEU A 139 -0.13 -1.94 14.34
N GLN A 140 -0.46 -1.77 13.07
CA GLN A 140 -1.84 -1.93 12.60
C GLN A 140 -2.31 -3.38 12.71
N ALA A 141 -1.45 -4.36 12.44
CA ALA A 141 -1.79 -5.77 12.62
C ALA A 141 -2.07 -6.11 14.10
N ILE A 142 -1.28 -5.59 15.04
CA ILE A 142 -1.52 -5.72 16.50
C ILE A 142 -2.91 -5.19 16.88
N ILE A 143 -3.36 -4.13 16.21
CA ILE A 143 -4.65 -3.48 16.47
C ILE A 143 -5.82 -4.26 15.87
N ASP A 144 -5.67 -4.76 14.64
CA ASP A 144 -6.77 -5.33 13.85
C ASP A 144 -6.98 -6.83 14.04
N GLU A 145 -5.90 -7.57 14.33
CA GLU A 145 -5.85 -9.02 14.19
C GLU A 145 -5.89 -9.76 15.54
N PRO A 146 -6.39 -11.01 15.56
CA PRO A 146 -6.31 -11.84 16.76
C PRO A 146 -4.86 -12.20 17.10
N LEU A 147 -4.63 -12.53 18.38
CA LEU A 147 -3.30 -12.75 18.94
C LEU A 147 -2.48 -13.78 18.14
N GLU A 148 -3.08 -14.89 17.70
CA GLU A 148 -2.38 -15.92 16.92
C GLU A 148 -1.81 -15.39 15.59
N VAL A 149 -2.52 -14.48 14.92
CA VAL A 149 -2.07 -13.87 13.67
C VAL A 149 -0.95 -12.86 13.95
N VAL A 150 -1.11 -12.06 15.01
CA VAL A 150 -0.09 -11.10 15.46
C VAL A 150 1.22 -11.80 15.83
N VAL A 151 1.15 -12.89 16.59
CA VAL A 151 2.33 -13.68 16.96
C VAL A 151 3.02 -14.25 15.72
N ALA A 152 2.27 -14.78 14.76
CA ALA A 152 2.84 -15.29 13.50
C ALA A 152 3.51 -14.18 12.66
N ALA A 153 2.89 -12.99 12.60
CA ALA A 153 3.45 -11.83 11.91
C ALA A 153 4.76 -11.34 12.56
N LEU A 154 4.81 -11.28 13.89
CA LEU A 154 6.00 -10.88 14.64
C LEU A 154 7.13 -11.92 14.50
N ASP A 155 6.82 -13.21 14.61
CA ASP A 155 7.80 -14.29 14.41
C ASP A 155 8.43 -14.21 13.01
N TRP A 156 7.61 -14.01 11.97
CA TRP A 156 8.10 -13.75 10.62
C TRP A 156 9.00 -12.51 10.56
N ALA A 157 8.61 -11.40 11.18
CA ALA A 157 9.35 -10.15 11.12
C ALA A 157 10.74 -10.28 11.75
N PHE A 158 10.86 -10.99 12.89
CA PHE A 158 12.14 -11.32 13.50
C PHE A 158 12.97 -12.27 12.62
N LYS A 159 12.37 -13.36 12.14
CA LYS A 159 13.08 -14.37 11.34
C LYS A 159 13.60 -13.81 10.01
N SER A 160 12.88 -12.86 9.41
CA SER A 160 13.27 -12.17 8.19
C SER A 160 14.28 -11.03 8.41
N ASN A 161 14.65 -10.74 9.67
CA ASN A 161 15.43 -9.55 10.07
C ASN A 161 14.81 -8.24 9.58
N THR A 162 13.49 -8.20 9.49
CA THR A 162 12.76 -6.99 9.09
C THR A 162 12.62 -6.01 10.27
N ILE A 163 12.62 -6.55 11.49
CA ILE A 163 12.75 -5.79 12.74
C ILE A 163 13.75 -6.50 13.64
N ASP A 164 14.40 -5.74 14.52
CA ASP A 164 15.16 -6.30 15.63
C ASP A 164 14.45 -6.11 16.99
N ARG A 165 15.15 -6.44 18.08
CA ARG A 165 14.60 -6.32 19.42
C ARG A 165 14.35 -4.87 19.84
N ILE A 166 15.21 -3.93 19.43
CA ILE A 166 15.06 -2.51 19.74
C ILE A 166 13.82 -1.98 18.99
N ASP A 167 13.67 -2.33 17.72
CA ASP A 167 12.50 -1.97 16.92
C ASP A 167 11.21 -2.50 17.55
N PHE A 168 11.22 -3.75 18.02
CA PHE A 168 10.07 -4.33 18.72
C PHE A 168 9.75 -3.61 20.04
N GLU A 169 10.76 -3.27 20.84
CA GLU A 169 10.54 -2.50 22.07
C GLU A 169 9.95 -1.11 21.76
N GLN A 170 10.42 -0.43 20.71
CA GLN A 170 9.85 0.84 20.24
C GLN A 170 8.43 0.68 19.70
N LEU A 171 8.15 -0.40 18.98
CA LEU A 171 6.82 -0.75 18.48
C LEU A 171 5.84 -0.91 19.65
N MET A 172 6.21 -1.68 20.68
CA MET A 172 5.36 -1.93 21.85
C MET A 172 5.04 -0.66 22.64
N LEU A 173 5.94 0.32 22.66
CA LEU A 173 5.67 1.64 23.27
C LEU A 173 4.56 2.40 22.54
N ARG A 174 4.40 2.18 21.23
CA ARG A 174 3.39 2.82 20.37
C ARG A 174 2.04 2.11 20.39
N VAL A 175 2.00 0.84 20.83
CA VAL A 175 0.74 0.09 20.95
C VAL A 175 -0.18 0.79 21.95
N PRO A 176 -1.43 1.12 21.56
CA PRO A 176 -2.39 1.74 22.46
C PRO A 176 -2.63 0.90 23.71
N ALA A 177 -2.84 1.54 24.87
CA ALA A 177 -3.00 0.83 26.14
C ALA A 177 -4.16 -0.18 26.18
N TRP A 178 -5.19 0.02 25.34
CA TRP A 178 -6.33 -0.90 25.25
C TRP A 178 -6.05 -2.14 24.38
N ALA A 179 -4.98 -2.12 23.58
CA ALA A 179 -4.55 -3.19 22.69
C ALA A 179 -3.36 -3.99 23.26
N ARG A 180 -2.91 -3.66 24.48
CA ARG A 180 -1.83 -4.37 25.19
C ARG A 180 -2.37 -5.51 26.04
#